data_AF-A0A1E1W8L7-F1
#
_entry.id   AF-A0A1E1W8L7-F1
#
_cell.length_a   1.000
_cell.length_b   1.000
_cell.length_c   1.000
_cell.angle_alpha   90.00
_cell.angle_beta   90.00
_cell.angle_gamma   90.00
#
_symmetry.space_group_name_H-M   'P 1'
#
loop_
_entity.id
_entity.type
_entity.pdbx_description
1 polymer ?
#
loop_
_entity_poly.entity_id
_entity_poly.type
_entity_poly.pdbx_seq_one_letter_code
_entity_poly.pdbx_strand_id
1 'polypeptide(L)'
;MNNEKSFELSLLSSSDDDDDELYDRICVVAAAILNKRKEKMKKKRRIWMENINYFRKECSEFKLFYELTNDAFRTYFRMTRDEFEYLHSLIEDEIQIIEKLLVQESVSSLH
;
A
#
# COMPACT_ATOMS: atom_id res chain seq x y z
N MET A 1 43.60 51.40 -6.93
CA MET A 1 42.19 51.79 -7.12
C MET A 1 41.34 50.76 -6.39
N ASN A 2 41.04 51.03 -5.12
CA ASN A 2 40.21 50.19 -4.27
C ASN A 2 38.91 50.96 -4.04
N ASN A 3 37.80 50.62 -4.71
CA ASN A 3 36.47 51.10 -4.30
C ASN A 3 35.28 50.44 -5.04
N GLU A 4 35.29 49.12 -5.22
CA GLU A 4 34.12 48.41 -5.78
C GLU A 4 33.70 47.18 -4.95
N LYS A 5 33.91 47.22 -3.63
CA LYS A 5 33.44 46.15 -2.71
C LYS A 5 32.57 46.64 -1.55
N SER A 6 32.00 47.83 -1.66
CA SER A 6 31.17 48.42 -0.58
C SER A 6 29.68 48.47 -0.88
N PHE A 7 29.20 47.94 -2.00
CA PHE A 7 27.79 48.06 -2.38
C PHE A 7 26.97 46.76 -2.30
N GLU A 8 27.60 45.60 -2.05
CA GLU A 8 26.88 44.31 -1.92
C GLU A 8 26.65 43.86 -0.47
N LEU A 9 27.05 44.65 0.54
CA LEU A 9 26.88 44.29 1.95
C LEU A 9 25.79 45.09 2.68
N SER A 10 24.93 45.81 1.97
CA SER A 10 23.90 46.67 2.58
C SER A 10 22.45 46.20 2.37
N LEU A 11 22.22 44.98 1.88
CA LEU A 11 20.87 44.45 1.69
C LEU A 11 20.56 43.15 2.45
N LEU A 12 21.54 42.61 3.19
CA LEU A 12 21.34 41.49 4.13
C LEU A 12 21.03 41.96 5.56
N SER A 13 20.55 43.20 5.72
CA SER A 13 20.15 43.76 7.01
C SER A 13 18.72 44.28 6.93
N SER A 14 17.76 43.37 6.75
CA SER A 14 16.36 43.69 7.01
C SER A 14 15.58 42.44 7.47
N SER A 15 15.29 42.43 8.76
CA SER A 15 14.20 41.71 9.46
C SER A 15 14.29 40.18 9.60
N ASP A 16 14.66 39.73 10.81
CA ASP A 16 14.54 38.32 11.26
C ASP A 16 13.08 37.82 11.32
N ASP A 17 12.07 38.69 11.16
CA ASP A 17 10.65 38.34 11.23
C ASP A 17 10.06 37.82 9.88
N ASP A 18 10.72 38.04 8.74
CA ASP A 18 10.22 37.62 7.42
C ASP A 18 10.58 36.15 7.08
N ASP A 19 11.57 35.58 7.76
CA ASP A 19 12.03 34.21 7.54
C ASP A 19 11.06 33.15 8.11
N ASP A 20 10.38 33.46 9.22
CA ASP A 20 9.39 32.58 9.84
C ASP A 20 8.12 32.46 8.97
N GLU A 21 7.65 33.58 8.37
CA GLU A 21 6.51 33.54 7.45
C GLU A 21 6.84 32.77 6.17
N LEU A 22 8.07 32.94 5.65
CA LEU A 22 8.54 32.17 4.49
C LEU A 22 8.61 30.67 4.81
N TYR A 23 9.12 30.30 5.98
CA TYR A 23 9.21 28.91 6.43
C TYR A 23 7.83 28.28 6.60
N ASP A 24 6.87 28.98 7.21
CA ASP A 24 5.49 28.52 7.36
C ASP A 24 4.82 28.27 6.00
N ARG A 25 5.01 29.18 5.04
CA ARG A 25 4.51 29.02 3.67
C ARG A 25 5.12 27.78 2.99
N ILE A 26 6.43 27.55 3.16
CA ILE A 26 7.10 26.35 2.64
C ILE A 26 6.54 25.09 3.29
N CYS A 27 6.33 25.08 4.60
CA CYS A 27 5.76 23.96 5.34
C CYS A 27 4.34 23.62 4.86
N VAL A 28 3.48 24.62 4.65
CA VAL A 28 2.12 24.43 4.13
C VAL A 28 2.15 23.81 2.73
N VAL A 29 3.01 24.31 1.84
CA VAL A 29 3.16 23.77 0.47
C VAL A 29 3.68 22.34 0.50
N ALA A 30 4.70 22.06 1.32
CA ALA A 30 5.25 20.72 1.49
C ALA A 30 4.20 19.73 2.02
N ALA A 31 3.44 20.13 3.05
CA ALA A 31 2.35 19.33 3.60
C ALA A 31 1.26 19.04 2.55
N ALA A 32 0.88 20.04 1.75
CA ALA A 32 -0.09 19.86 0.66
C ALA A 32 0.41 18.87 -0.41
N ILE A 33 1.69 18.93 -0.77
CA ILE A 33 2.32 17.98 -1.72
C ILE A 33 2.32 16.56 -1.15
N LEU A 34 2.72 16.40 0.12
CA LEU A 34 2.72 15.11 0.80
C LEU A 34 1.31 14.52 0.91
N ASN A 35 0.32 15.34 1.25
CA ASN A 35 -1.08 14.91 1.30
C ASN A 35 -1.59 14.47 -0.07
N LYS A 36 -1.31 15.22 -1.15
CA LYS A 36 -1.65 14.80 -2.52
C LYS A 36 -0.98 13.48 -2.88
N ARG A 37 0.28 13.27 -2.50
CA ARG A 37 0.98 11.99 -2.72
C ARG A 37 0.35 10.85 -1.93
N LYS A 38 -0.01 11.08 -0.66
CA LYS A 38 -0.69 10.12 0.20
C LYS A 38 -2.04 9.71 -0.37
N GLU A 39 -2.85 10.66 -0.85
CA GLU A 39 -4.13 10.36 -1.49
C GLU A 39 -3.97 9.54 -2.78
N LYS A 40 -2.96 9.85 -3.62
CA LYS A 40 -2.63 9.00 -4.78
C LYS A 40 -2.29 7.56 -4.36
N MET A 41 -1.49 7.38 -3.32
CA MET A 41 -1.14 6.04 -2.81
C MET A 41 -2.35 5.31 -2.23
N LYS A 42 -3.22 6.00 -1.49
CA LYS A 42 -4.48 5.43 -0.99
C LYS A 42 -5.39 4.98 -2.14
N LYS A 43 -5.51 5.78 -3.21
CA LYS A 43 -6.29 5.41 -4.40
C LYS A 43 -5.73 4.16 -5.07
N LYS A 44 -4.40 4.09 -5.26
CA LYS A 44 -3.74 2.90 -5.80
C LYS A 44 -4.01 1.66 -4.94
N ARG A 45 -3.87 1.77 -3.61
CA ARG A 45 -4.16 0.68 -2.68
C ARG A 45 -5.62 0.23 -2.78
N ARG A 46 -6.56 1.17 -2.89
CA ARG A 46 -7.99 0.86 -3.00
C ARG A 46 -8.28 0.04 -4.26
N ILE A 47 -7.80 0.49 -5.42
CA ILE A 47 -7.98 -0.22 -6.69
C ILE A 47 -7.34 -1.62 -6.63
N TRP A 48 -6.13 -1.71 -6.06
CA TRP A 48 -5.46 -3.00 -5.87
C TRP A 48 -6.27 -3.95 -4.97
N MET A 49 -6.79 -3.46 -3.84
CA MET A 49 -7.65 -4.25 -2.95
C MET A 49 -8.98 -4.62 -3.61
N GLU A 50 -9.58 -3.74 -4.40
CA GLU A 50 -10.80 -4.03 -5.16
C GLU A 50 -10.58 -5.19 -6.13
N ASN A 51 -9.47 -5.19 -6.86
CA ASN A 51 -9.12 -6.30 -7.75
C ASN A 51 -8.94 -7.61 -6.98
N ILE A 52 -8.24 -7.60 -5.86
CA ILE A 52 -8.07 -8.80 -5.03
C ILE A 52 -9.41 -9.31 -4.51
N ASN A 53 -10.26 -8.40 -4.01
CA ASN A 53 -11.59 -8.77 -3.53
C ASN A 53 -12.48 -9.33 -4.64
N TYR A 54 -12.34 -8.84 -5.86
CA TYR A 54 -13.01 -9.39 -7.03
C TYR A 54 -12.53 -10.82 -7.31
N PHE A 55 -11.21 -11.03 -7.41
CA PHE A 55 -10.66 -12.37 -7.61
C PHE A 55 -11.05 -13.34 -6.52
N ARG A 56 -11.11 -12.91 -5.25
CA ARG A 56 -11.57 -13.75 -4.14
C ARG A 56 -13.03 -14.18 -4.25
N LYS A 57 -13.88 -13.39 -4.91
CA LYS A 57 -15.27 -13.79 -5.15
C LYS A 57 -15.38 -14.83 -6.26
N GLU A 58 -14.58 -14.66 -7.31
CA GLU A 58 -14.56 -15.56 -8.47
C GLU A 58 -13.77 -16.85 -8.22
N CYS A 59 -12.77 -16.79 -7.35
CA CYS A 59 -11.84 -17.86 -7.04
C CYS A 59 -11.69 -17.97 -5.52
N SER A 60 -11.71 -19.18 -4.97
CA SER A 60 -11.45 -19.42 -3.55
C SER A 60 -10.14 -18.76 -3.09
N GLU A 61 -10.02 -18.48 -1.78
CA GLU A 61 -8.81 -17.85 -1.21
C GLU A 61 -7.51 -18.60 -1.52
N PHE A 62 -7.59 -19.92 -1.77
CA PHE A 62 -6.45 -20.75 -2.18
C PHE A 62 -5.98 -20.48 -3.61
N LYS A 63 -6.88 -20.20 -4.56
CA LYS A 63 -6.47 -19.83 -5.92
C LYS A 63 -5.77 -18.47 -5.95
N LEU A 64 -6.17 -17.55 -5.06
CA LEU A 64 -5.55 -16.24 -4.93
C LEU A 64 -4.05 -16.33 -4.60
N PHE A 65 -3.60 -17.35 -3.86
CA PHE A 65 -2.18 -17.60 -3.57
C PHE A 65 -1.33 -17.69 -4.85
N TYR A 66 -1.82 -18.37 -5.88
CA TYR A 66 -1.07 -18.61 -7.12
C TYR A 66 -1.02 -17.38 -8.03
N GLU A 67 -2.03 -16.51 -7.96
CA GLU A 67 -2.18 -15.35 -8.85
C GLU A 67 -1.45 -14.09 -8.37
N LEU A 68 -1.13 -13.98 -7.07
CA LEU A 68 -0.47 -12.79 -6.53
C LEU A 68 1.03 -12.76 -6.81
N THR A 69 1.62 -11.58 -7.07
CA THR A 69 3.09 -11.43 -7.03
C THR A 69 3.61 -11.53 -5.60
N ASN A 70 4.90 -11.81 -5.39
CA ASN A 70 5.49 -11.96 -4.04
C ASN A 70 5.24 -10.74 -3.13
N ASP A 71 5.36 -9.52 -3.64
CA ASP A 71 5.10 -8.31 -2.85
C ASP A 71 3.62 -8.13 -2.50
N ALA A 72 2.74 -8.43 -3.47
CA ALA A 72 1.30 -8.38 -3.26
C ALA A 72 0.85 -9.47 -2.27
N PHE A 73 1.42 -10.67 -2.42
CA PHE A 73 1.23 -11.81 -1.53
C PHE A 73 1.59 -11.46 -0.10
N ARG A 74 2.82 -10.97 0.12
CA ARG A 74 3.30 -10.58 1.45
C ARG A 74 2.47 -9.46 2.05
N THR A 75 2.02 -8.50 1.24
CA THR A 75 1.16 -7.41 1.73
C THR A 75 -0.22 -7.91 2.13
N TYR A 76 -0.78 -8.86 1.38
CA TYR A 76 -2.13 -9.39 1.61
C TYR A 76 -2.15 -10.42 2.75
N PHE A 77 -1.36 -11.49 2.64
CA PHE A 77 -1.30 -12.60 3.60
C PHE A 77 -0.42 -12.30 4.82
N ARG A 78 0.38 -11.22 4.79
CA ARG A 78 1.30 -10.83 5.88
C ARG A 78 2.34 -11.89 6.25
N MET A 79 2.68 -12.74 5.29
CA MET A 79 3.69 -13.79 5.41
C MET A 79 4.40 -13.99 4.07
N THR A 80 5.50 -14.72 4.09
CA THR A 80 6.18 -15.20 2.89
C THR A 80 5.42 -16.38 2.27
N ARG A 81 5.71 -16.70 1.00
CA ARG A 81 5.10 -17.87 0.35
C ARG A 81 5.48 -19.16 1.06
N ASP A 82 6.74 -19.31 1.45
CA ASP A 82 7.22 -20.51 2.13
C ASP A 82 6.50 -20.74 3.47
N GLU A 83 6.28 -19.68 4.25
CA GLU A 83 5.48 -19.75 5.48
C GLU A 83 4.03 -20.16 5.19
N PHE A 84 3.44 -19.63 4.11
CA PHE A 84 2.09 -20.00 3.70
C PHE A 84 2.02 -21.45 3.24
N GLU A 85 2.94 -21.91 2.39
CA GLU A 85 3.00 -23.28 1.88
C GLU A 85 3.17 -24.27 3.02
N TYR A 86 4.04 -23.96 3.99
CA TYR A 86 4.18 -24.76 5.19
C TYR A 86 2.86 -24.85 5.96
N LEU A 87 2.22 -23.72 6.28
CA LEU A 87 0.94 -23.73 6.98
C LEU A 87 -0.17 -24.44 6.19
N HIS A 88 -0.21 -24.25 4.88
CA HIS A 88 -1.14 -24.91 3.97
C HIS A 88 -0.96 -26.43 4.02
N SER A 89 0.28 -26.91 3.93
CA SER A 89 0.59 -28.34 3.95
C SER A 89 0.16 -29.06 5.23
N LEU A 90 0.00 -28.31 6.34
CA LEU A 90 -0.47 -28.86 7.62
C LEU A 90 -1.99 -29.06 7.68
N ILE A 91 -2.75 -28.45 6.77
CA ILE A 91 -4.22 -28.45 6.80
C ILE A 91 -4.85 -28.85 5.45
N GLU A 92 -4.01 -29.10 4.44
CA GLU A 92 -4.45 -29.35 3.06
C GLU A 92 -5.34 -30.59 2.96
N ASP A 93 -4.98 -31.66 3.68
CA ASP A 93 -5.74 -32.90 3.69
C ASP A 93 -7.14 -32.68 4.28
N GLU A 94 -7.25 -31.96 5.40
CA GLU A 94 -8.51 -31.61 6.02
C GLU A 94 -9.38 -30.73 5.11
N ILE A 95 -8.78 -29.76 4.41
CA ILE A 95 -9.48 -28.91 3.45
C ILE A 95 -10.06 -29.77 2.32
N GLN A 96 -9.28 -30.69 1.75
CA GLN A 96 -9.75 -31.56 0.67
C GLN A 96 -10.90 -32.48 1.12
N ILE A 97 -10.87 -32.95 2.38
CA ILE A 97 -11.95 -33.76 2.95
C ILE A 97 -13.23 -32.92 3.06
N ILE A 98 -13.13 -31.70 3.60
CA ILE A 98 -14.28 -30.79 3.74
C ILE A 98 -14.88 -30.44 2.38
N GLU A 99 -14.05 -30.14 1.37
CA GLU A 99 -14.52 -29.85 0.02
C GLU A 99 -15.29 -31.02 -0.59
N LYS A 100 -14.79 -32.26 -0.44
CA LYS A 100 -15.47 -33.47 -0.92
C LYS A 100 -16.82 -33.68 -0.22
N LEU A 101 -16.90 -33.44 1.09
CA LEU A 101 -18.14 -33.58 1.85
C LEU A 101 -19.19 -32.54 1.44
N LEU A 102 -18.79 -31.28 1.23
CA LEU A 102 -19.69 -30.21 0.78
C LEU A 102 -20.24 -30.47 -0.63
N VAL A 103 -19.43 -31.05 -1.52
CA VAL A 103 -19.87 -31.46 -2.86
C VAL A 103 -20.88 -32.62 -2.77
N GLN A 104 -20.70 -33.56 -1.84
CA GLN A 104 -21.66 -34.66 -1.66
C GLN A 104 -23.00 -34.18 -1.10
N GLU A 105 -23.00 -33.29 -0.09
CA GLU A 105 -24.25 -32.73 0.47
C GLU A 105 -25.05 -31.93 -0.56
N SER A 106 -24.38 -31.13 -1.39
CA SER A 106 -25.04 -30.35 -2.43
C SER A 106 -25.62 -31.22 -3.56
N VAL A 107 -25.00 -32.35 -3.89
CA VAL A 107 -25.55 -33.32 -4.84
C VAL A 107 -26.73 -34.09 -4.24
N SER A 108 -26.68 -34.42 -2.95
CA SER A 108 -27.77 -35.10 -2.25
C SER A 108 -29.01 -34.23 -2.01
N SER A 109 -28.87 -32.90 -1.90
CA SER A 109 -30.02 -32.00 -1.74
C SER A 109 -30.77 -31.69 -3.04
N LEU A 110 -30.28 -32.18 -4.18
CA LEU A 110 -30.88 -32.01 -5.51
C LEU A 110 -31.73 -33.22 -5.96
N HIS A 111 -31.77 -34.29 -5.16
CA HIS A 111 -32.68 -35.44 -5.31
C HIS A 111 -33.71 -35.45 -4.19
#